data_AF-S4MTS7-F1
#
_entry.id   AF-S4MTS7-F1
#
_cell.length_a   1.000
_cell.length_b   1.000
_cell.length_c   1.000
_cell.angle_alpha   90.00
_cell.angle_beta   90.00
_cell.angle_gamma   90.00
#
_symmetry.space_group_name_H-M   'P 1'
#
loop_
_entity.id
_entity.type
_entity.pdbx_description
1 polymer ?
#
loop_
_entity_poly.entity_id
_entity_poly.type
_entity_poly.pdbx_seq_one_letter_code
_entity_poly.pdbx_strand_id
1 'polypeptide(L)' 'MNTTPDGTSTNPIDRIYEIAGRYGPDSLIGQFIRRAEPEILACTSRVLERVAAAKHQPM' A
#
# COMPACT_ATOMS: atom_id res chain seq x y z
N MET A 1 5.13 6.02 -4.44
CA MET A 1 4.55 7.02 -3.53
C MET A 1 3.04 6.90 -3.68
N ASN A 2 2.32 6.59 -2.60
CA ASN A 2 0.86 6.55 -2.62
C ASN A 2 0.36 7.88 -2.09
N THR A 3 -0.62 8.47 -2.76
CA THR A 3 -1.32 9.66 -2.30
C THR A 3 -2.77 9.33 -2.00
N THR A 4 -3.33 10.00 -1.00
CA THR A 4 -4.77 9.97 -0.73
C THR A 4 -5.53 10.74 -1.83
N PRO A 5 -6.88 10.68 -1.88
CA PRO A 5 -7.64 11.39 -2.92
C PRO A 5 -7.49 12.91 -2.82
N ASP A 6 -7.17 13.44 -1.65
CA ASP A 6 -6.82 14.84 -1.37
C ASP A 6 -5.35 15.18 -1.66
N GLY A 7 -4.55 14.22 -2.14
CA GLY A 7 -3.16 14.45 -2.54
C GLY A 7 -2.13 14.34 -1.41
N THR A 8 -2.55 14.01 -0.19
CA THR A 8 -1.65 13.82 0.96
C THR A 8 -0.83 12.54 0.82
N SER A 9 0.44 12.57 1.21
CA SER A 9 1.28 11.36 1.23
C SER A 9 0.72 10.34 2.23
N THR A 10 0.69 9.07 1.85
CA THR A 10 0.22 7.98 2.72
C THR A 10 1.15 6.76 2.63
N ASN A 11 0.98 5.82 3.55
CA ASN A 11 1.65 4.52 3.52
C ASN A 11 0.66 3.42 3.09
N PRO A 12 1.16 2.24 2.65
CA PRO A 12 0.31 1.17 2.15
C PRO A 12 -0.74 0.66 3.13
N ILE A 13 -0.42 0.62 4.43
CA ILE A 13 -1.32 0.11 5.48
C ILE A 13 -2.51 1.06 5.63
N ASP A 14 -2.23 2.35 5.85
CA ASP A 14 -3.26 3.37 5.99
C ASP A 14 -4.13 3.45 4.73
N ARG A 15 -3.51 3.29 3.56
CA ARG A 15 -4.24 3.29 2.29
C ARG A 15 -5.20 2.10 2.16
N ILE A 16 -4.79 0.91 2.59
CA ILE A 16 -5.64 -0.29 2.59
C ILE A 16 -6.83 -0.09 3.52
N TYR A 17 -6.59 0.40 4.74
CA TYR A 17 -7.67 0.66 5.70
C TYR A 17 -8.63 1.76 5.24
N GLU A 18 -8.13 2.82 4.61
CA GLU A 18 -8.95 3.87 4.02
C GLU A 18 -9.86 3.31 2.92
N ILE A 19 -9.33 2.48 2.02
CA ILE A 19 -10.12 1.84 0.95
C ILE A 19 -11.16 0.90 1.57
N ALA A 20 -10.77 0.05 2.53
CA ALA A 20 -11.69 -0.86 3.20
C ALA A 20 -12.82 -0.12 3.93
N GLY A 21 -12.51 0.99 4.60
CA GLY A 21 -13.48 1.84 5.28
C GLY A 21 -14.42 2.57 4.31
N ARG A 22 -13.90 3.13 3.21
CA ARG A 22 -14.72 3.87 2.22
C ARG A 22 -15.75 2.98 1.52
N TYR A 23 -15.36 1.76 1.15
CA TYR A 23 -16.24 0.88 0.37
C TYR A 23 -17.01 -0.13 1.24
N GLY A 24 -16.59 -0.36 2.48
CA GLY A 24 -17.25 -1.30 3.39
C GLY A 24 -17.03 -2.78 3.05
N PRO A 25 -17.30 -3.69 4.00
CA PRO A 25 -16.92 -5.10 3.92
C PRO A 25 -17.66 -5.90 2.82
N ASP A 26 -18.87 -5.49 2.45
CA ASP A 26 -19.72 -6.23 1.51
C ASP A 26 -19.48 -5.83 0.05
N SER A 27 -18.84 -4.68 -0.18
CA SER A 27 -18.50 -4.25 -1.53
C SER A 27 -17.44 -5.15 -2.16
N LEU A 28 -17.49 -5.28 -3.49
CA LEU A 28 -16.45 -5.98 -4.25
C LEU A 28 -15.05 -5.41 -3.96
N ILE A 29 -14.95 -4.08 -3.82
CA ILE A 29 -13.69 -3.39 -3.54
C ILE A 29 -13.18 -3.71 -2.13
N GLY A 30 -14.06 -3.68 -1.11
CA GLY A 30 -13.72 -4.00 0.27
C GLY A 30 -13.29 -5.47 0.44
N GLN A 31 -13.96 -6.39 -0.24
CA GLN A 31 -13.57 -7.80 -0.25
C GLN A 31 -12.22 -8.01 -0.95
N PHE A 32 -12.02 -7.39 -2.11
CA PHE A 32 -10.78 -7.47 -2.86
C PHE A 32 -9.60 -6.91 -2.06
N ILE A 33 -9.72 -5.70 -1.51
CA ILE A 33 -8.60 -5.05 -0.84
C ILE A 33 -8.15 -5.81 0.40
N ARG A 34 -9.09 -6.38 1.18
CA ARG A 34 -8.74 -7.24 2.34
C ARG A 34 -8.07 -8.54 1.93
N ARG A 35 -8.48 -9.14 0.80
CA ARG A 35 -7.82 -10.35 0.29
C ARG A 35 -6.42 -10.06 -0.23
N ALA A 36 -6.24 -8.92 -0.88
CA ALA A 36 -4.99 -8.51 -1.52
C ALA A 36 -3.96 -7.91 -0.54
N GLU A 37 -4.40 -7.46 0.64
CA GLU A 37 -3.57 -6.85 1.68
C GLU A 37 -2.21 -7.54 1.90
N PRO A 38 -2.12 -8.86 2.18
CA PRO A 38 -0.83 -9.50 2.42
C PRO A 38 0.12 -9.42 1.22
N GLU A 39 -0.39 -9.56 0.00
CA GLU A 39 0.45 -9.47 -1.21
C GLU A 39 0.90 -8.03 -1.48
N ILE A 40 0.01 -7.05 -1.29
CA ILE A 40 0.35 -5.64 -1.47
C ILE A 40 1.45 -5.22 -0.49
N LEU A 41 1.33 -5.63 0.77
CA LEU A 41 2.33 -5.33 1.81
C LEU A 41 3.66 -6.01 1.51
N ALA A 42 3.65 -7.30 1.13
CA ALA A 42 4.86 -8.04 0.77
C ALA A 42 5.55 -7.45 -0.47
N CYS A 43 4.80 -7.10 -1.51
CA CYS A 43 5.32 -6.42 -2.69
C CYS A 43 5.96 -5.07 -2.31
N THR A 44 5.31 -4.31 -1.44
CA THR A 44 5.80 -2.99 -1.04
C THR A 44 7.09 -3.09 -0.24
N SER A 45 7.18 -4.00 0.75
CA SER A 45 8.42 -4.22 1.52
C SER A 45 9.57 -4.57 0.58
N ARG A 46 9.38 -5.53 -0.34
CA ARG A 46 10.39 -5.94 -1.31
C ARG A 46 10.88 -4.79 -2.21
N VAL A 47 10.01 -3.87 -2.59
CA VAL A 47 10.41 -2.71 -3.41
C VAL A 47 11.17 -1.70 -2.55
N LEU A 48 10.68 -1.40 -1.35
CA LEU A 48 11.32 -0.46 -0.43
C LEU A 48 12.72 -0.93 -0.01
N GLU A 49 12.89 -2.23 0.24
CA GLU A 49 14.18 -2.85 0.54
C GLU A 49 15.17 -2.68 -0.63
N ARG A 50 14.74 -2.93 -1.87
CA ARG A 50 15.60 -2.74 -3.05
C ARG A 50 15.97 -1.28 -3.27
N VAL A 51 15.01 -0.37 -3.10
CA VAL A 51 15.25 1.07 -3.20
C VAL A 51 16.23 1.52 -2.11
N ALA A 52 16.07 1.01 -0.88
CA ALA A 52 17.02 1.28 0.19
C ALA A 52 18.41 0.75 -0.19
N ALA A 53 18.54 -0.51 -0.59
CA ALA A 53 19.83 -1.10 -0.98
C ALA A 53 20.52 -0.31 -2.10
N ALA A 54 19.79 0.09 -3.15
CA ALA A 54 20.33 0.89 -4.24
C ALA A 54 20.84 2.27 -3.78
N LYS A 55 20.15 2.92 -2.83
CA LYS A 55 20.61 4.20 -2.25
C LYS A 55 21.88 4.08 -1.42
N HIS A 56 22.16 2.90 -0.85
CA HIS A 56 23.35 2.66 -0.02
C HIS A 56 24.54 2.13 -0.83
N GLN A 57 24.36 1.85 -2.12
CA GLN A 57 25.45 1.35 -2.97
C GLN A 57 26.41 2.51 -3.27
N PRO A 58 27.71 2.42 -2.90
CA PRO A 58 28.69 3.42 -3.32
C PRO A 58 28.81 3.36 -4.84
N MET A 59 28.81 4.54 -5.48
CA MET A 59 28.97 4.71 -6.93
C MET A 59 30.24 4.04 -7.45
#